data_AF-A0A401QCG1-F1
#
_entry.id   AF-A0A401QCG1-F1
#
_cell.length_a   1.000
_cell.length_b   1.000
_cell.length_c   1.000
_cell.angle_alpha   90.00
_cell.angle_beta   90.00
_cell.angle_gamma   90.00
#
_symmetry.space_group_name_H-M   'P 1'
#
loop_
_entity.id
_entity.type
_entity.pdbx_description
1 polymer ?
#
loop_
_entity_poly.entity_id
_entity_poly.type
_entity_poly.pdbx_seq_one_letter_code
_entity_poly.pdbx_strand_id
1 'polypeptide(L)'
;TLAVNAAQDSTDLVAKLRAFHNEAQVNPERKNLKWIGLDLINGKPRDNKQAGVFEPTMVKTKSLKFSTEAAITILRIDDLIKLYPEDKQDKGKSYQDAVQSGELDG
;
A
#
# COMPACT_ATOMS: atom_id res chain seq x y z
N THR A 1 -1.17 11.93 5.24
CA THR A 1 -1.63 12.02 3.84
C THR A 1 -2.94 12.78 3.70
N LEU A 2 -4.05 12.33 4.30
CA LEU A 2 -5.36 12.99 4.14
C LEU A 2 -5.37 14.51 4.46
N ALA A 3 -4.80 14.90 5.60
CA ALA A 3 -4.73 16.32 6.00
C ALA A 3 -3.91 17.17 5.01
N VAL A 4 -2.73 16.69 4.61
CA VAL A 4 -1.86 17.37 3.63
C VAL A 4 -2.58 17.53 2.28
N ASN A 5 -3.26 16.47 1.82
CA ASN A 5 -4.01 16.52 0.56
C ASN A 5 -5.18 17.50 0.60
N ALA A 6 -5.71 17.78 1.79
CA ALA A 6 -6.78 18.74 2.02
C ALA A 6 -6.26 20.17 2.33
N ALA A 7 -4.95 20.43 2.13
CA ALA A 7 -4.28 21.67 2.48
C ALA A 7 -4.44 22.08 3.97
N GLN A 8 -4.56 21.08 4.86
CA GLN A 8 -4.65 21.27 6.30
C GLN A 8 -3.30 21.01 6.99
N ASP A 9 -3.09 21.61 8.16
CA ASP A 9 -1.91 21.31 8.98
C ASP A 9 -2.00 19.88 9.55
N SER A 10 -1.22 18.98 8.95
CA SER A 10 -1.18 17.59 9.38
C SER A 10 -0.56 17.39 10.77
N THR A 11 0.34 18.26 11.20
CA THR A 11 1.02 18.12 12.48
C THR A 11 0.04 18.39 13.62
N ASP A 12 -0.68 19.50 13.53
CA ASP A 12 -1.71 19.87 14.50
C ASP A 12 -2.87 18.87 14.54
N LEU A 13 -3.42 18.52 13.37
CA LEU A 13 -4.57 17.62 13.29
C LEU A 13 -4.26 16.21 13.79
N VAL A 14 -3.09 15.66 13.46
CA VAL A 14 -2.69 14.33 13.93
C VAL A 14 -2.42 14.34 15.43
N ALA A 15 -1.81 15.41 15.97
CA ALA A 15 -1.58 15.56 17.40
C ALA A 15 -2.91 15.58 18.19
N LYS A 16 -3.87 16.41 17.77
CA LYS A 16 -5.20 16.48 18.39
C LYS A 16 -5.95 15.15 18.29
N LEU A 17 -5.92 14.50 17.13
CA LEU A 17 -6.55 13.19 16.93
C LEU A 17 -5.99 12.14 17.90
N ARG A 18 -4.67 12.09 18.07
CA ARG A 18 -4.01 11.18 19.02
C ARG A 18 -4.43 11.46 20.46
N ALA A 19 -4.54 12.73 20.86
CA ALA A 19 -4.99 13.09 22.20
C ALA A 19 -6.42 12.57 22.48
N PHE A 20 -7.36 12.78 21.56
CA PHE A 20 -8.73 12.26 21.71
C PHE A 20 -8.77 10.73 21.76
N HIS A 21 -7.99 10.05 20.92
CA HIS A 21 -7.94 8.58 20.91
C HIS A 21 -7.30 8.01 22.17
N ASN A 22 -6.28 8.66 22.72
CA ASN A 22 -5.69 8.28 24.00
C ASN A 22 -6.69 8.46 25.14
N GLU A 23 -7.41 9.58 25.18
CA GLU A 23 -8.44 9.81 26.19
C GLU A 23 -9.55 8.74 26.12
N ALA A 24 -9.93 8.30 24.92
CA ALA A 24 -10.89 7.22 24.72
C ALA A 24 -10.41 5.85 25.28
N GLN A 25 -9.09 5.65 25.34
CA GLN A 25 -8.47 4.41 25.82
C GLN A 25 -8.28 4.42 27.34
N VAL A 26 -7.92 5.58 27.90
CA VAL A 26 -7.59 5.74 29.32
C VAL A 26 -8.83 5.99 30.17
N ASN A 27 -9.81 6.75 29.66
CA ASN A 27 -11.01 7.11 30.40
C ASN A 27 -12.24 6.33 29.88
N PRO A 28 -12.80 5.38 30.68
CA PRO A 28 -13.99 4.62 30.29
C PRO A 28 -15.23 5.47 29.99
N GLU A 29 -15.39 6.63 30.65
CA GLU A 29 -16.52 7.55 30.44
C GLU A 29 -16.44 8.26 29.07
N ARG A 30 -15.24 8.33 28.48
CA ARG A 30 -14.98 8.98 27.19
C ARG A 30 -14.71 8.00 26.05
N LYS A 31 -15.16 6.75 26.18
CA LYS A 31 -14.98 5.69 25.18
C LYS A 31 -15.56 6.02 23.80
N ASN A 32 -16.52 6.94 23.73
CA ASN A 32 -17.09 7.45 22.48
C ASN A 32 -16.07 8.21 21.62
N LEU A 33 -15.01 8.78 22.21
CA LEU A 33 -13.98 9.52 21.49
C LEU A 33 -13.17 8.65 20.51
N LYS A 34 -13.28 7.33 20.57
CA LYS A 34 -12.70 6.41 19.57
C LYS A 34 -13.22 6.66 18.15
N TRP A 35 -14.38 7.30 18.01
CA TRP A 35 -14.99 7.63 16.73
C TRP A 35 -14.54 8.99 16.17
N ILE A 36 -13.70 9.73 16.89
CA ILE A 36 -13.12 10.96 16.37
C ILE A 36 -12.24 10.63 15.16
N GLY A 37 -12.48 11.32 14.06
CA GLY A 37 -11.65 11.32 12.86
C GLY A 37 -11.33 12.75 12.44
N LEU A 38 -10.95 12.92 11.18
CA LEU A 38 -10.58 14.20 10.60
C LEU A 38 -11.70 14.73 9.70
N ASP A 39 -12.23 15.91 10.01
CA ASP A 39 -13.03 16.69 9.07
C ASP A 39 -12.10 17.53 8.20
N LEU A 40 -11.93 17.09 6.95
CA LEU A 40 -11.02 17.71 5.99
C LEU A 40 -11.61 18.97 5.35
N ILE A 41 -12.92 19.19 5.43
CA ILE A 41 -13.58 20.38 4.89
C ILE A 41 -13.35 21.55 5.86
N ASN A 42 -13.56 21.29 7.15
CA ASN A 42 -13.47 22.31 8.20
C ASN A 42 -12.10 22.36 8.91
N GLY A 43 -11.20 21.42 8.61
CA GLY A 43 -9.87 21.38 9.24
C GLY A 43 -9.90 21.12 10.74
N LYS A 44 -10.78 20.22 11.22
CA LYS A 44 -10.92 19.94 12.66
C LYS A 44 -11.20 18.48 12.98
N PRO A 45 -10.85 17.99 14.18
CA PRO A 45 -11.31 16.69 14.65
C PRO A 45 -12.84 16.66 14.80
N ARG A 46 -13.48 15.56 14.40
CA ARG A 46 -14.94 15.40 14.43
C ARG A 46 -15.33 13.96 14.71
N ASP A 47 -16.46 13.73 15.36
CA ASP A 47 -17.08 12.40 15.46
C ASP A 47 -17.56 11.94 14.07
N ASN A 48 -16.87 10.95 13.50
CA ASN A 48 -17.20 10.41 12.19
C ASN A 48 -18.42 9.48 12.22
N LYS A 49 -18.72 8.88 13.37
CA LYS A 49 -19.92 8.05 13.54
C LYS A 49 -21.17 8.93 13.45
N GLN A 50 -21.19 10.07 14.14
CA GLN A 50 -22.32 11.01 14.09
C GLN A 50 -22.49 11.63 12.71
N ALA A 51 -21.38 11.87 12.00
CA ALA A 51 -21.41 12.46 10.68
C ALA A 51 -21.65 11.45 9.53
N GLY A 52 -21.96 10.19 9.84
CA GLY A 52 -22.30 9.19 8.83
C GLY A 52 -21.12 8.64 8.02
N VAL A 53 -19.87 8.89 8.45
CA VAL A 53 -18.67 8.43 7.75
C VAL A 53 -18.33 7.03 8.23
N PHE A 54 -18.82 6.02 7.52
CA PHE A 54 -18.60 4.60 7.81
C PHE A 54 -17.90 3.90 6.66
N GLU A 55 -17.16 2.86 7.01
CA GLU A 55 -16.57 1.94 6.05
C GLU A 55 -16.74 0.50 6.54
N PRO A 56 -16.85 -0.49 5.62
CA PRO A 56 -16.95 -1.88 6.02
C PRO A 56 -15.66 -2.37 6.68
N THR A 57 -15.77 -3.09 7.80
CA THR A 57 -14.62 -3.71 8.51
C THR A 57 -13.74 -4.54 7.58
N MET A 58 -14.35 -5.21 6.60
CA MET A 58 -13.68 -5.99 5.57
C MET A 58 -12.59 -5.20 4.83
N VAL A 59 -12.84 -3.91 4.54
CA VAL A 59 -11.88 -3.06 3.83
C VAL A 59 -10.64 -2.85 4.69
N LYS A 60 -10.80 -2.43 5.96
CA LYS A 60 -9.67 -2.20 6.88
C LYS A 60 -8.85 -3.46 7.13
N THR A 61 -9.49 -4.59 7.35
CA THR A 61 -8.80 -5.87 7.57
C THR A 61 -7.99 -6.29 6.34
N LYS A 62 -8.56 -6.18 5.14
CA LYS A 62 -7.86 -6.55 3.90
C LYS A 62 -6.70 -5.60 3.60
N SER A 63 -6.89 -4.30 3.80
CA SER A 63 -5.82 -3.31 3.61
C SER A 63 -4.60 -3.60 4.47
N LEU A 64 -4.79 -3.87 5.77
CA LEU A 64 -3.67 -4.18 6.68
C LEU A 64 -2.97 -5.49 6.31
N LYS A 65 -3.74 -6.53 5.93
CA LYS A 65 -3.17 -7.82 5.51
C LYS A 65 -2.33 -7.66 4.25
N PHE A 66 -2.88 -7.06 3.20
CA PHE A 66 -2.18 -6.92 1.93
C PHE A 66 -0.96 -5.98 2.03
N SER A 67 -1.05 -4.88 2.78
CA SER A 67 0.10 -4.00 2.98
C SER A 67 1.24 -4.71 3.71
N THR A 68 0.90 -5.53 4.71
CA THR A 68 1.89 -6.27 5.51
C THR A 68 2.56 -7.34 4.66
N GLU A 69 1.80 -8.17 3.94
CA GLU A 69 2.35 -9.21 3.07
C GLU A 69 3.23 -8.62 1.95
N ALA A 70 2.80 -7.51 1.34
CA ALA A 70 3.59 -6.83 0.32
C ALA A 70 4.91 -6.28 0.89
N ALA A 71 4.85 -5.61 2.04
CA ALA A 71 6.05 -5.07 2.70
C ALA A 71 7.03 -6.17 3.11
N ILE A 72 6.54 -7.26 3.72
CA ILE A 72 7.35 -8.43 4.08
C ILE A 72 7.98 -9.06 2.83
N THR A 73 7.23 -9.16 1.73
CA THR A 73 7.75 -9.71 0.48
C THR A 73 8.89 -8.87 -0.07
N ILE A 74 8.74 -7.53 -0.09
CA ILE A 74 9.78 -6.62 -0.55
C ILE A 74 11.02 -6.66 0.37
N LEU A 75 10.83 -6.65 1.69
CA LEU A 75 11.93 -6.66 2.66
C LEU A 75 12.72 -7.97 2.69
N ARG A 76 12.15 -9.08 2.19
CA ARG A 76 12.82 -10.39 2.11
C ARG A 76 13.71 -10.56 0.88
N ILE A 77 13.66 -9.63 -0.08
CA ILE A 77 14.52 -9.69 -1.26
C ILE A 77 15.92 -9.26 -0.86
N ASP A 78 16.87 -10.19 -0.96
CA ASP A 78 18.30 -9.94 -0.77
C ASP A 78 18.98 -9.54 -2.09
N ASP A 79 18.59 -10.15 -3.21
CA ASP A 79 19.07 -9.81 -4.56
C ASP A 79 17.94 -9.90 -5.61
N LEU A 80 18.02 -9.07 -6.66
CA LEU A 80 17.02 -9.00 -7.73
C LEU A 80 17.71 -9.04 -9.10
N ILE A 81 17.68 -10.21 -9.75
CA ILE A 81 18.15 -10.38 -11.12
C ILE A 81 16.97 -10.27 -12.08
N LYS A 82 17.04 -9.30 -12.99
CA LYS A 82 16.04 -9.12 -14.05
C LYS A 82 16.65 -9.43 -15.41
N LEU A 83 16.19 -10.50 -16.05
CA LEU A 83 16.59 -10.84 -17.41
C LEU A 83 15.75 -10.03 -18.41
N TYR A 84 16.40 -9.46 -19.41
CA TYR A 84 15.71 -8.95 -20.59
C TYR A 84 15.39 -10.12 -21.51
N PRO A 85 14.20 -10.15 -22.14
CA PRO A 85 13.90 -11.18 -23.13
C PRO A 85 14.95 -11.14 -24.24
N GLU A 86 15.47 -12.32 -24.61
CA GLU A 86 16.42 -12.45 -25.71
C GLU A 86 15.76 -11.99 -27.01
N ASP A 87 16.46 -11.13 -27.77
CA ASP A 87 16.08 -10.83 -29.14
C ASP A 87 16.13 -12.13 -29.94
N LYS A 88 14.99 -12.50 -30.55
CA LYS A 88 14.83 -13.75 -31.31
C LYS A 88 15.80 -13.90 -32.49
N GLN A 89 16.64 -12.91 -32.77
CA GLN A 89 17.69 -12.95 -33.80
C GLN A 89 18.95 -13.69 -33.35
N ASP A 90 19.16 -13.89 -32.04
CA ASP A 90 20.39 -14.50 -31.50
C ASP A 90 20.24 -15.98 -31.11
N LYS A 91 19.10 -16.60 -31.45
CA LYS A 91 19.05 -18.07 -31.55
C LYS A 91 19.86 -18.46 -32.76
N GLY A 92 21.16 -18.67 -32.55
CA GLY A 92 22.04 -19.31 -33.53
C GLY A 92 21.31 -20.49 -34.16
N LYS A 93 21.40 -20.61 -35.49
CA LYS A 93 20.71 -21.62 -36.31
C LYS A 93 20.62 -22.93 -35.54
N SER A 94 19.40 -23.44 -35.34
CA SER A 94 19.21 -24.73 -34.66
C SER A 94 20.08 -25.77 -35.35
N TYR A 95 20.59 -26.77 -34.62
CA TYR A 95 21.31 -27.89 -35.23
C TYR A 95 20.50 -28.50 -36.39
N GLN A 96 19.18 -28.54 -36.27
CA GLN A 96 18.28 -28.97 -37.33
C GLN A 96 18.29 -28.04 -38.55
N ASP A 97 18.38 -26.72 -38.35
CA ASP A 97 18.47 -25.73 -39.42
C ASP A 97 19.82 -25.84 -40.16
N ALA A 98 20.92 -26.08 -39.43
CA ALA A 98 22.27 -26.25 -39.98
C ALA A 98 22.42 -27.56 -40.78
N VAL A 99 21.79 -28.66 -40.32
CA VAL A 99 21.68 -29.92 -41.07
C VAL A 99 20.85 -29.71 -42.34
N GLN A 100 19.74 -28.99 -42.24
CA GLN A 100 18.87 -28.75 -43.38
C GLN A 100 19.49 -27.78 -44.41
N SER A 101 20.36 -26.87 -43.98
CA SER A 101 21.10 -25.96 -44.86
C SER A 101 22.36 -26.56 -45.47
N GLY A 102 22.75 -27.79 -45.11
CA GLY A 102 23.92 -28.49 -45.66
C GLY A 102 25.26 -27.89 -45.24
N GLU A 103 25.31 -27.10 -44.16
CA GLU A 103 26.53 -26.44 -43.68
C GLU A 103 27.46 -27.37 -42.89
N LEU A 104 27.01 -28.60 -42.58
CA LEU A 104 27.71 -29.57 -41.72
C LEU A 104 28.38 -30.73 -42.47
N ASP A 105 28.14 -30.88 -43.79
CA ASP A 105 28.82 -31.88 -44.62
C ASP A 105 29.89 -31.18 -45.50
N GLY A 106 31.06 -30.95 -44.90
CA GLY A 106 32.25 -30.39 -45.56
C GLY A 106 33.53 -30.86 -44.88
#